data_AF-A0A2S9GYE4-F1
#
_entry.id   AF-A0A2S9GYE4-F1
#
_cell.length_a   1.000
_cell.length_b   1.000
_cell.length_c   1.000
_cell.angle_alpha   90.00
_cell.angle_beta   90.00
_cell.angle_gamma   90.00
#
_symmetry.space_group_name_H-M   'P 1'
#
loop_
_entity.id
_entity.type
_entity.pdbx_description
1 polymer ?
#
loop_
_entity_poly.entity_id
_entity_poly.type
_entity_poly.pdbx_seq_one_letter_code
_entity_poly.pdbx_strand_id
1 'polypeptide(L)'
;MPLNFKWTPGVGVNQDSLKRMLSSVKKPKEPMGESWFMGDEREMHDALINKPLGSMSVFEIERPLEDIASGTSSFGPMAEWENWFEYLLPNLIPVAANLNDTSLHELLITALMTQHPEGISARPYPGYREDVLQTLGQVLMSKSKWKGNEIALERMLIQKPYDMCKGWGWWNASGDLSSTLFLCLKYLETSEIHEWTTSILEIDDPHWRAQILIWLVGSADILKDELKQPFDLHEHVPSIGWNWSWCLKGNFTGIYDGSIPLKPFISNMNSSAFKSVIREILIDDKLGKWIDSISRIEHLKLEALPFIVDVEHLY
;
A
#
# COMPACT_ATOMS: atom_id res chain seq x y z
N MET A 1 -16.82 15.18 -10.49
CA MET A 1 -16.56 15.92 -9.24
C MET A 1 -15.41 15.22 -8.57
N PRO A 2 -14.39 15.95 -8.07
CA PRO A 2 -13.24 15.34 -7.42
C PRO A 2 -13.68 14.50 -6.22
N LEU A 3 -13.02 13.38 -5.97
CA LEU A 3 -13.29 12.53 -4.82
C LEU A 3 -12.91 13.29 -3.55
N ASN A 4 -13.83 13.41 -2.59
CA ASN A 4 -13.50 13.86 -1.25
C ASN A 4 -12.80 12.69 -0.52
N PHE A 5 -11.50 12.53 -0.76
CA PHE A 5 -10.69 11.45 -0.21
C PHE A 5 -9.80 11.96 0.92
N LYS A 6 -10.10 11.52 2.15
CA LYS A 6 -9.34 11.86 3.36
C LYS A 6 -9.07 10.62 4.18
N TRP A 7 -7.93 10.61 4.85
CA TRP A 7 -7.69 9.66 5.93
C TRP A 7 -8.24 10.24 7.23
N THR A 8 -9.10 9.47 7.87
CA THR A 8 -9.70 9.85 9.16
C THR A 8 -9.68 8.62 10.06
N PRO A 9 -8.93 8.66 11.17
CA PRO A 9 -8.86 7.58 12.15
C PRO A 9 -10.24 7.02 12.49
N GLY A 10 -10.39 5.70 12.39
CA GLY A 10 -11.62 4.98 12.73
C GLY A 10 -12.77 5.08 11.71
N VAL A 11 -12.59 5.71 10.55
CA VAL A 11 -13.61 5.68 9.47
C VAL A 11 -13.49 4.38 8.67
N GLY A 12 -12.32 4.14 8.08
CA GLY A 12 -12.02 2.91 7.36
C GLY A 12 -12.74 2.74 6.02
N VAL A 13 -12.92 1.48 5.64
CA VAL A 13 -13.54 1.04 4.38
C VAL A 13 -14.96 1.61 4.20
N ASN A 14 -15.17 2.33 3.10
CA ASN A 14 -16.49 2.80 2.70
C ASN A 14 -17.39 1.62 2.27
N GLN A 15 -18.46 1.39 3.03
CA GLN A 15 -19.32 0.22 2.83
C GLN A 15 -20.15 0.27 1.54
N ASP A 16 -20.51 1.46 1.06
CA ASP A 16 -21.27 1.60 -0.19
C ASP A 16 -20.38 1.34 -1.40
N SER A 17 -19.14 1.82 -1.38
CA SER A 17 -18.11 1.48 -2.39
C SER A 17 -17.83 -0.01 -2.41
N LEU A 18 -17.61 -0.63 -1.24
CA LEU A 18 -17.40 -2.07 -1.14
C LEU A 18 -18.59 -2.87 -1.70
N LYS A 19 -19.81 -2.46 -1.37
CA LYS A 19 -21.03 -3.09 -1.89
C LYS A 19 -21.12 -3.00 -3.41
N ARG A 20 -20.77 -1.86 -4.01
CA ARG A 20 -20.71 -1.69 -5.46
C ARG A 20 -19.69 -2.65 -6.08
N MET A 21 -18.47 -2.69 -5.56
CA MET A 21 -17.42 -3.60 -6.05
C MET A 21 -17.85 -5.07 -5.97
N LEU A 22 -18.44 -5.48 -4.84
CA LEU A 22 -18.94 -6.86 -4.67
C LEU A 22 -20.06 -7.19 -5.66
N SER A 23 -20.93 -6.22 -5.97
CA SER A 23 -22.06 -6.43 -6.89
C SER A 23 -21.67 -6.47 -8.36
N SER A 24 -20.52 -5.91 -8.73
CA SER A 24 -20.05 -5.84 -10.12
C SER A 24 -19.23 -7.04 -10.56
N VAL A 25 -18.73 -7.85 -9.62
CA VAL A 25 -17.80 -8.94 -9.91
C VAL A 25 -18.49 -10.29 -9.79
N LYS A 26 -18.01 -11.26 -10.56
CA LYS A 26 -18.48 -12.65 -10.52
C LYS A 26 -17.31 -13.57 -10.24
N LYS A 27 -17.52 -14.56 -9.38
CA LYS A 27 -16.52 -15.62 -9.16
C LYS A 27 -16.22 -16.32 -10.49
N PRO A 28 -14.94 -16.41 -10.90
CA PRO A 28 -14.57 -17.22 -12.06
C PRO A 28 -14.97 -18.69 -11.89
N LYS A 29 -15.28 -19.37 -13.00
CA LYS A 29 -15.75 -20.77 -12.99
C LYS A 29 -14.62 -21.78 -12.97
N GLU A 30 -13.51 -21.42 -13.61
CA GLU A 30 -12.31 -22.24 -13.69
C GLU A 30 -11.29 -21.74 -12.65
N PRO A 31 -10.53 -22.64 -12.00
CA PRO A 31 -9.45 -22.24 -11.10
C PRO A 31 -8.39 -21.45 -11.87
N MET A 32 -7.66 -20.56 -11.20
CA MET A 32 -6.45 -19.99 -11.78
C MET A 32 -5.26 -20.92 -11.56
N GLY A 33 -4.34 -20.97 -12.51
CA GLY A 33 -3.07 -21.67 -12.34
C GLY A 33 -1.96 -20.81 -11.72
N GLU A 34 -0.91 -21.47 -11.25
CA GLU A 34 0.30 -20.82 -10.70
C GLU A 34 1.08 -20.04 -11.76
N SER A 35 1.88 -19.06 -11.37
CA SER A 35 2.64 -18.26 -12.34
C SER A 35 3.95 -18.91 -12.78
N TRP A 36 4.57 -19.70 -11.90
CA TRP A 36 5.86 -20.33 -12.14
C TRP A 36 5.74 -21.85 -12.17
N PHE A 37 5.79 -22.43 -13.36
CA PHE A 37 5.78 -23.89 -13.53
C PHE A 37 6.85 -24.30 -14.56
N MET A 38 7.54 -25.41 -14.30
CA MET A 38 8.56 -25.97 -15.19
C MET A 38 8.16 -27.34 -15.76
N GLY A 39 6.98 -27.83 -15.42
CA GLY A 39 6.44 -29.12 -15.87
C GLY A 39 5.48 -28.98 -17.05
N ASP A 40 5.02 -30.13 -17.55
CA ASP A 40 4.01 -30.21 -18.63
C ASP A 40 2.60 -29.81 -18.13
N GLU A 41 2.36 -29.93 -16.82
CA GLU A 41 1.12 -29.56 -16.15
C GLU A 41 1.37 -28.42 -15.15
N ARG A 42 0.44 -27.47 -15.11
CA ARG A 42 0.45 -26.29 -14.23
C ARG A 42 -0.39 -26.59 -12.99
N GLU A 43 0.13 -26.34 -11.79
CA GLU A 43 -0.68 -26.47 -10.57
C GLU A 43 -1.83 -25.45 -10.59
N MET A 44 -3.04 -25.91 -10.23
CA MET A 44 -4.25 -25.09 -10.20
C MET A 44 -4.66 -24.78 -8.77
N HIS A 45 -5.08 -23.53 -8.52
CA HIS A 45 -5.57 -23.06 -7.22
C HIS A 45 -7.01 -23.51 -6.95
N ASP A 46 -7.23 -24.83 -6.90
CA ASP A 46 -8.55 -25.46 -6.77
C ASP A 46 -9.31 -25.03 -5.49
N ALA A 47 -8.58 -24.65 -4.44
CA ALA A 47 -9.17 -24.14 -3.21
C ALA A 47 -10.05 -22.90 -3.45
N LEU A 48 -9.67 -22.03 -4.41
CA LEU A 48 -10.45 -20.85 -4.76
C LEU A 48 -11.84 -21.21 -5.28
N ILE A 49 -11.98 -22.33 -5.98
CA ILE A 49 -13.28 -22.82 -6.46
C ILE A 49 -14.04 -23.51 -5.34
N ASN A 50 -13.37 -24.40 -4.62
CA ASN A 50 -14.01 -25.37 -3.75
C ASN A 50 -14.29 -24.86 -2.33
N LYS A 51 -13.73 -23.73 -1.92
CA LYS A 51 -13.88 -23.18 -0.57
C LYS A 51 -14.45 -21.75 -0.58
N PRO A 52 -15.26 -21.38 0.41
CA PRO A 52 -15.52 -19.98 0.72
C PRO A 52 -14.24 -19.27 1.19
N LEU A 53 -13.98 -18.06 0.69
CA LEU A 53 -12.77 -17.29 1.03
C LEU A 53 -12.59 -17.11 2.55
N GLY A 54 -13.67 -16.84 3.29
CA GLY A 54 -13.62 -16.69 4.75
C GLY A 54 -13.30 -17.96 5.54
N SER A 55 -13.19 -19.12 4.88
CA SER A 55 -12.78 -20.40 5.49
C SER A 55 -11.39 -20.87 5.07
N MET A 56 -10.75 -20.16 4.13
CA MET A 56 -9.41 -20.48 3.65
C MET A 56 -8.36 -20.04 4.66
N SER A 57 -7.26 -20.78 4.75
CA SER A 57 -6.08 -20.33 5.47
C SER A 57 -5.45 -19.11 4.80
N VAL A 58 -4.65 -18.35 5.54
CA VAL A 58 -3.90 -17.20 5.00
C VAL A 58 -3.07 -17.62 3.78
N PHE A 59 -2.34 -18.75 3.88
CA PHE A 59 -1.53 -19.27 2.79
C PHE A 59 -2.34 -19.57 1.52
N GLU A 60 -3.54 -20.15 1.65
CA GLU A 60 -4.42 -20.43 0.51
C GLU A 60 -4.99 -19.16 -0.14
N ILE A 61 -5.01 -18.03 0.57
CA ILE A 61 -5.45 -16.73 0.06
C ILE A 61 -4.26 -15.97 -0.56
N GLU A 62 -3.11 -15.98 0.10
CA GLU A 62 -1.92 -15.26 -0.33
C GLU A 62 -1.35 -15.85 -1.62
N ARG A 63 -1.15 -17.16 -1.70
CA ARG A 63 -0.46 -17.78 -2.85
C ARG A 63 -1.09 -17.44 -4.21
N PRO A 64 -2.43 -17.45 -4.39
CA PRO A 64 -3.02 -16.94 -5.63
C PRO A 64 -2.71 -15.47 -5.92
N LEU A 65 -2.70 -14.60 -4.91
CA LEU A 65 -2.35 -13.19 -5.09
C LEU A 65 -0.86 -13.00 -5.41
N GLU A 66 0.02 -13.82 -4.84
CA GLU A 66 1.46 -13.87 -5.18
C GLU A 66 1.65 -14.24 -6.65
N ASP A 67 0.91 -15.22 -7.15
CA ASP A 67 0.92 -15.63 -8.55
C ASP A 67 0.35 -14.57 -9.47
N ILE A 68 -0.73 -13.88 -9.09
CA ILE A 68 -1.26 -12.74 -9.84
C ILE A 68 -0.20 -11.63 -9.92
N ALA A 69 0.40 -11.25 -8.79
CA ALA A 69 1.37 -10.17 -8.72
C ALA A 69 2.64 -10.50 -9.51
N SER A 70 3.31 -11.60 -9.18
CA SER A 70 4.57 -12.00 -9.78
C SER A 70 4.40 -12.49 -11.22
N GLY A 71 3.32 -13.19 -11.52
CA GLY A 71 2.98 -13.64 -12.86
C GLY A 71 2.75 -12.46 -13.80
N THR A 72 1.96 -11.47 -13.38
CA THR A 72 1.72 -10.28 -14.20
C THR A 72 2.99 -9.45 -14.38
N SER A 73 3.79 -9.30 -13.31
CA SER A 73 5.10 -8.69 -13.42
C SER A 73 5.98 -9.41 -14.43
N SER A 74 6.01 -10.74 -14.38
CA SER A 74 7.02 -11.53 -15.10
C SER A 74 6.62 -11.92 -16.52
N PHE A 75 5.35 -12.22 -16.75
CA PHE A 75 4.86 -12.78 -18.00
C PHE A 75 3.86 -11.84 -18.70
N GLY A 76 3.55 -10.70 -18.07
CA GLY A 76 2.58 -9.75 -18.57
C GLY A 76 1.14 -10.09 -18.17
N PRO A 77 0.17 -9.24 -18.55
CA PRO A 77 -1.23 -9.43 -18.18
C PRO A 77 -1.81 -10.70 -18.79
N MET A 78 -2.56 -11.44 -17.98
CA MET A 78 -3.36 -12.59 -18.41
C MET A 78 -4.79 -12.43 -17.92
N ALA A 79 -5.76 -12.63 -18.83
CA ALA A 79 -7.18 -12.48 -18.52
C ALA A 79 -7.63 -13.37 -17.34
N GLU A 80 -7.03 -14.54 -17.18
CA GLU A 80 -7.27 -15.44 -16.05
C GLU A 80 -6.97 -14.76 -14.71
N TRP A 81 -5.78 -14.18 -14.56
CA TRP A 81 -5.35 -13.48 -13.35
C TRP A 81 -6.14 -12.19 -13.12
N GLU A 82 -6.40 -11.43 -14.18
CA GLU A 82 -7.24 -10.22 -14.11
C GLU A 82 -8.64 -10.55 -13.55
N ASN A 83 -9.31 -11.56 -14.11
CA ASN A 83 -10.65 -11.98 -13.69
C ASN A 83 -10.67 -12.47 -12.24
N TRP A 84 -9.65 -13.23 -11.83
CA TRP A 84 -9.54 -13.68 -10.45
C TRP A 84 -9.25 -12.53 -9.50
N PHE A 85 -8.36 -11.61 -9.86
CA PHE A 85 -8.05 -10.45 -9.05
C PHE A 85 -9.27 -9.53 -8.84
N GLU A 86 -10.04 -9.27 -9.90
CA GLU A 86 -11.30 -8.52 -9.82
C GLU A 86 -12.27 -9.15 -8.81
N TYR A 87 -12.37 -10.48 -8.77
CA TYR A 87 -13.19 -11.17 -7.77
C TYR A 87 -12.57 -11.12 -6.36
N LEU A 88 -11.26 -11.36 -6.23
CA LEU A 88 -10.59 -11.47 -4.94
C LEU A 88 -10.54 -10.14 -4.19
N LEU A 89 -10.19 -9.04 -4.87
CA LEU A 89 -9.98 -7.73 -4.24
C LEU A 89 -11.14 -7.30 -3.32
N PRO A 90 -12.40 -7.14 -3.79
CA PRO A 90 -13.49 -6.70 -2.92
C PRO A 90 -13.85 -7.73 -1.84
N ASN A 91 -13.61 -9.02 -2.08
CA ASN A 91 -13.92 -10.04 -1.08
C ASN A 91 -12.87 -10.11 0.04
N LEU A 92 -11.62 -9.72 -0.24
CA LEU A 92 -10.51 -9.77 0.71
C LEU A 92 -10.25 -8.45 1.45
N ILE A 93 -10.75 -7.30 0.95
CA ILE A 93 -10.67 -6.02 1.67
C ILE A 93 -11.19 -6.09 3.12
N PRO A 94 -12.38 -6.69 3.41
CA PRO A 94 -12.84 -6.82 4.79
C PRO A 94 -11.94 -7.70 5.65
N VAL A 95 -11.28 -8.69 5.04
CA VAL A 95 -10.34 -9.58 5.72
C VAL A 95 -9.09 -8.77 6.09
N ALA A 96 -8.47 -8.07 5.12
CA ALA A 96 -7.33 -7.19 5.36
C ALA A 96 -7.61 -6.09 6.41
N ALA A 97 -8.82 -5.52 6.41
CA ALA A 97 -9.22 -4.52 7.40
C ALA A 97 -9.30 -5.06 8.84
N ASN A 98 -9.56 -6.35 9.02
CA ASN A 98 -9.76 -6.95 10.34
C ASN A 98 -8.61 -7.83 10.81
N LEU A 99 -7.80 -8.37 9.89
CA LEU A 99 -6.63 -9.15 10.23
C LEU A 99 -5.53 -8.24 10.79
N ASN A 100 -4.78 -8.78 11.74
CA ASN A 100 -3.49 -8.24 12.14
C ASN A 100 -2.37 -8.79 11.24
N ASP A 101 -2.68 -9.41 10.12
CA ASP A 101 -1.68 -9.86 9.16
C ASP A 101 -1.39 -8.73 8.16
N THR A 102 -0.15 -8.24 8.15
CA THR A 102 0.27 -7.13 7.28
C THR A 102 0.49 -7.59 5.83
N SER A 103 0.79 -8.87 5.62
CA SER A 103 1.18 -9.39 4.32
C SER A 103 0.02 -9.34 3.31
N LEU A 104 -1.21 -9.65 3.73
CA LEU A 104 -2.37 -9.66 2.84
C LEU A 104 -2.68 -8.28 2.25
N HIS A 105 -2.62 -7.22 3.06
CA HIS A 105 -2.93 -5.86 2.61
C HIS A 105 -1.88 -5.34 1.64
N GLU A 106 -0.61 -5.52 1.99
CA GLU A 106 0.55 -5.22 1.15
C GLU A 106 0.49 -5.95 -0.20
N LEU A 107 0.08 -7.23 -0.18
CA LEU A 107 -0.05 -8.06 -1.38
C LEU A 107 -1.25 -7.66 -2.25
N LEU A 108 -2.40 -7.31 -1.67
CA LEU A 108 -3.54 -6.77 -2.41
C LEU A 108 -3.18 -5.49 -3.16
N ILE A 109 -2.44 -4.59 -2.51
CA ILE A 109 -1.95 -3.36 -3.14
C ILE A 109 -0.96 -3.68 -4.25
N THR A 110 -0.03 -4.58 -4.00
CA THR A 110 0.97 -4.99 -5.00
C THR A 110 0.29 -5.58 -6.23
N ALA A 111 -0.62 -6.55 -6.05
CA ALA A 111 -1.37 -7.15 -7.14
C ALA A 111 -2.20 -6.11 -7.90
N LEU A 112 -2.86 -5.17 -7.22
CA LEU A 112 -3.56 -4.06 -7.88
C LEU A 112 -2.60 -3.25 -8.77
N MET A 113 -1.41 -2.94 -8.26
CA MET A 113 -0.42 -2.14 -8.98
C MET A 113 0.19 -2.86 -10.18
N THR A 114 0.32 -4.19 -10.14
CA THR A 114 0.73 -4.98 -11.30
C THR A 114 -0.37 -5.09 -12.35
N GLN A 115 -1.65 -5.19 -11.95
CA GLN A 115 -2.79 -5.19 -12.87
C GLN A 115 -3.03 -3.81 -13.50
N HIS A 116 -2.76 -2.72 -12.76
CA HIS A 116 -3.08 -1.36 -13.17
C HIS A 116 -1.85 -0.42 -13.15
N PRO A 117 -0.76 -0.74 -13.85
CA PRO A 117 0.50 -0.01 -13.71
C PRO A 117 0.42 1.45 -14.17
N GLU A 118 -0.49 1.78 -15.08
CA GLU A 118 -0.71 3.13 -15.65
C GLU A 118 -1.85 3.91 -14.99
N GLY A 119 -2.61 3.29 -14.09
CA GLY A 119 -3.86 3.85 -13.59
C GLY A 119 -4.95 2.80 -13.54
N ILE A 120 -5.88 2.95 -12.59
CA ILE A 120 -7.06 2.10 -12.51
C ILE A 120 -8.06 2.59 -13.56
N SER A 121 -8.35 1.73 -14.54
CA SER A 121 -9.30 2.04 -15.61
C SER A 121 -10.75 2.06 -15.10
N ALA A 122 -11.68 2.52 -15.94
CA ALA A 122 -13.13 2.45 -15.66
C ALA A 122 -13.73 1.03 -15.79
N ARG A 123 -12.90 -0.02 -15.72
CA ARG A 123 -13.32 -1.43 -15.66
C ARG A 123 -13.06 -1.96 -14.26
N PRO A 124 -13.92 -2.86 -13.72
CA PRO A 124 -15.04 -3.49 -14.40
C PRO A 124 -16.29 -2.62 -14.59
N TYR A 125 -16.37 -1.44 -13.95
CA TYR A 125 -17.52 -0.52 -14.07
C TYR A 125 -17.11 0.95 -13.84
N PRO A 126 -17.94 1.93 -14.28
CA PRO A 126 -17.69 3.35 -14.02
C PRO A 126 -17.68 3.65 -12.51
N GLY A 127 -16.61 4.29 -12.03
CA GLY A 127 -16.43 4.57 -10.60
C GLY A 127 -15.53 3.57 -9.85
N TYR A 128 -14.95 2.59 -10.56
CA TYR A 128 -14.12 1.56 -9.94
C TYR A 128 -12.87 2.13 -9.25
N ARG A 129 -12.18 3.10 -9.87
CA ARG A 129 -11.02 3.78 -9.27
C ARG A 129 -11.37 4.36 -7.91
N GLU A 130 -12.50 5.06 -7.82
CA GLU A 130 -12.99 5.72 -6.61
C GLU A 130 -13.34 4.70 -5.55
N ASP A 131 -14.01 3.61 -5.93
CA ASP A 131 -14.38 2.55 -5.02
C ASP A 131 -13.16 1.79 -4.48
N VAL A 132 -12.13 1.54 -5.29
CA VAL A 132 -10.85 0.96 -4.84
C VAL A 132 -10.17 1.88 -3.81
N LEU A 133 -10.09 3.18 -4.08
CA LEU A 133 -9.48 4.11 -3.13
C LEU A 133 -10.29 4.21 -1.83
N GLN A 134 -11.61 4.38 -1.92
CA GLN A 134 -12.52 4.46 -0.76
C GLN A 134 -12.63 3.15 0.04
N THR A 135 -12.06 2.05 -0.47
CA THR A 135 -12.03 0.76 0.22
C THR A 135 -10.61 0.36 0.60
N LEU A 136 -9.81 -0.17 -0.34
CA LEU A 136 -8.43 -0.61 -0.12
C LEU A 136 -7.56 0.54 0.39
N GLY A 137 -7.69 1.74 -0.16
CA GLY A 137 -6.96 2.93 0.27
C GLY A 137 -7.35 3.46 1.65
N GLN A 138 -8.41 2.93 2.27
CA GLN A 138 -8.89 3.31 3.60
C GLN A 138 -8.67 2.23 4.66
N VAL A 139 -8.07 1.08 4.31
CA VAL A 139 -7.91 -0.06 5.23
C VAL A 139 -7.21 0.36 6.53
N LEU A 140 -6.12 1.15 6.46
CA LEU A 140 -5.39 1.63 7.63
C LEU A 140 -6.23 2.51 8.55
N MET A 141 -7.27 3.15 8.03
CA MET A 141 -8.16 4.03 8.80
C MET A 141 -9.29 3.24 9.48
N SER A 142 -9.32 1.92 9.36
CA SER A 142 -10.37 1.08 9.94
C SER A 142 -10.40 1.12 11.45
N LYS A 143 -11.60 1.07 12.04
CA LYS A 143 -11.81 1.06 13.52
C LYS A 143 -10.99 0.02 14.26
N SER A 144 -10.72 -1.12 13.63
CA SER A 144 -9.88 -2.18 14.18
C SER A 144 -8.45 -1.73 14.46
N LYS A 145 -7.94 -0.71 13.75
CA LYS A 145 -6.55 -0.22 13.79
C LYS A 145 -6.35 1.02 14.69
N TRP A 146 -7.44 1.60 15.20
CA TRP A 146 -7.42 2.82 16.00
C TRP A 146 -8.17 2.65 17.32
N LYS A 147 -7.65 3.26 18.39
CA LYS A 147 -8.32 3.41 19.70
C LYS A 147 -8.71 4.88 19.86
N GLY A 148 -9.86 5.25 19.30
CA GLY A 148 -10.22 6.65 19.16
C GLY A 148 -9.34 7.32 18.11
N ASN A 149 -8.55 8.31 18.52
CA ASN A 149 -7.62 9.03 17.64
C ASN A 149 -6.17 8.52 17.72
N GLU A 150 -5.92 7.50 18.54
CA GLU A 150 -4.59 6.91 18.74
C GLU A 150 -4.47 5.58 17.99
N ILE A 151 -3.25 5.22 17.59
CA ILE A 151 -2.99 3.95 16.93
C ILE A 151 -3.17 2.79 17.90
N ALA A 152 -3.85 1.73 17.47
CA ALA A 152 -3.83 0.44 18.16
C ALA A 152 -2.51 -0.29 17.83
N LEU A 153 -1.44 -0.04 18.61
CA LEU A 153 -0.09 -0.57 18.34
C LEU A 153 -0.02 -2.09 18.16
N GLU A 154 -0.89 -2.84 18.83
CA GLU A 154 -0.96 -4.30 18.68
C GLU A 154 -1.63 -4.77 17.38
N ARG A 155 -2.00 -3.85 16.49
CA ARG A 155 -2.84 -4.12 15.31
C ARG A 155 -2.41 -3.42 14.03
N MET A 156 -1.53 -2.41 14.08
CA MET A 156 -1.07 -1.65 12.92
C MET A 156 0.39 -1.24 13.07
N LEU A 157 1.03 -0.95 11.93
CA LEU A 157 2.41 -0.48 11.79
C LEU A 157 3.44 -1.55 12.15
N ILE A 158 3.80 -1.61 13.43
CA ILE A 158 4.90 -2.42 13.95
C ILE A 158 4.37 -3.19 15.16
N GLN A 159 3.95 -4.43 14.91
CA GLN A 159 3.09 -5.16 15.84
C GLN A 159 3.83 -5.86 16.97
N LYS A 160 5.13 -6.16 16.79
CA LYS A 160 5.97 -6.86 17.77
C LYS A 160 7.43 -6.45 17.61
N PRO A 161 8.24 -6.55 18.68
CA PRO A 161 9.69 -6.41 18.58
C PRO A 161 10.25 -7.35 17.51
N TYR A 162 11.08 -6.81 16.62
CA TYR A 162 11.71 -7.53 15.51
C TYR A 162 12.56 -8.72 15.99
N ASP A 163 13.01 -8.65 17.24
CA ASP A 163 13.66 -9.71 18.03
C ASP A 163 13.62 -9.24 19.50
N MET A 164 13.61 -10.14 20.49
CA MET A 164 13.64 -9.75 21.92
C MET A 164 14.85 -8.85 22.26
N CYS A 165 15.89 -8.88 21.43
CA CYS A 165 17.12 -8.11 21.57
C CYS A 165 17.21 -6.85 20.69
N LYS A 166 16.31 -6.63 19.72
CA LYS A 166 16.47 -5.58 18.69
C LYS A 166 15.54 -4.37 18.84
N GLY A 167 14.57 -4.39 19.75
CA GLY A 167 13.60 -3.31 19.88
C GLY A 167 12.40 -3.48 18.94
N TRP A 168 11.56 -2.46 18.86
CA TRP A 168 10.29 -2.53 18.15
C TRP A 168 10.48 -2.50 16.62
N GLY A 169 11.45 -1.75 16.11
CA GLY A 169 11.67 -1.58 14.67
C GLY A 169 11.27 -0.22 14.14
N TRP A 170 11.07 0.79 15.00
CA TRP A 170 10.62 2.13 14.57
C TRP A 170 11.67 2.91 13.80
N TRP A 171 12.80 2.32 13.41
CA TRP A 171 13.71 2.90 12.43
C TRP A 171 13.27 2.63 10.98
N ASN A 172 12.27 1.77 10.75
CA ASN A 172 11.69 1.52 9.43
C ASN A 172 10.22 1.98 9.40
N ALA A 173 9.75 2.34 8.20
CA ALA A 173 8.33 2.52 7.97
C ALA A 173 7.65 1.15 7.81
N SER A 174 6.44 1.02 8.33
CA SER A 174 5.62 -0.16 8.12
C SER A 174 5.32 -0.38 6.63
N GLY A 175 5.34 -1.64 6.19
CA GLY A 175 4.99 -1.99 4.81
C GLY A 175 3.54 -1.66 4.46
N ASP A 176 2.60 -1.92 5.39
CA ASP A 176 1.20 -1.50 5.34
C ASP A 176 1.06 0.00 5.06
N LEU A 177 1.78 0.83 5.83
CA LEU A 177 1.77 2.29 5.64
C LEU A 177 2.35 2.67 4.29
N SER A 178 3.53 2.14 3.97
CA SER A 178 4.27 2.48 2.75
C SER A 178 3.47 2.13 1.51
N SER A 179 2.97 0.89 1.42
CA SER A 179 2.14 0.43 0.30
C SER A 179 0.88 1.27 0.13
N THR A 180 0.19 1.64 1.22
CA THR A 180 -1.04 2.45 1.15
C THR A 180 -0.76 3.90 0.77
N LEU A 181 0.32 4.51 1.27
CA LEU A 181 0.74 5.85 0.84
C LEU A 181 1.08 5.86 -0.65
N PHE A 182 1.82 4.87 -1.13
CA PHE A 182 2.14 4.73 -2.55
C PHE A 182 0.92 4.45 -3.41
N LEU A 183 -0.03 3.64 -2.94
CA LEU A 183 -1.32 3.43 -3.60
C LEU A 183 -2.03 4.76 -3.83
N CYS A 184 -2.17 5.56 -2.78
CA CYS A 184 -2.87 6.83 -2.86
C CYS A 184 -2.11 7.82 -3.75
N LEU A 185 -0.79 7.96 -3.59
CA LEU A 185 0.03 8.83 -4.45
C LEU A 185 -0.02 8.45 -5.92
N LYS A 186 -0.08 7.16 -6.23
CA LYS A 186 -0.10 6.65 -7.59
C LYS A 186 -1.45 6.88 -8.27
N TYR A 187 -2.56 6.71 -7.54
CA TYR A 187 -3.90 6.63 -8.15
C TYR A 187 -4.85 7.78 -7.82
N LEU A 188 -4.53 8.65 -6.87
CA LEU A 188 -5.26 9.91 -6.71
C LEU A 188 -5.01 10.83 -7.90
N GLU A 189 -6.02 11.59 -8.28
CA GLU A 189 -5.86 12.70 -9.21
C GLU A 189 -5.05 13.81 -8.53
N THR A 190 -4.29 14.57 -9.30
CA THR A 190 -3.45 15.65 -8.75
C THR A 190 -4.24 16.67 -7.92
N SER A 191 -5.51 16.92 -8.30
CA SER A 191 -6.42 17.80 -7.54
C SER A 191 -6.84 17.25 -6.18
N GLU A 192 -6.72 15.94 -5.95
CA GLU A 192 -7.11 15.26 -4.71
C GLU A 192 -5.94 15.15 -3.74
N ILE A 193 -4.70 15.25 -4.24
CA ILE A 193 -3.47 15.10 -3.44
C ILE A 193 -3.42 16.09 -2.28
N HIS A 194 -3.84 17.35 -2.49
CA HIS A 194 -3.71 18.37 -1.45
C HIS A 194 -4.53 18.04 -0.21
N GLU A 195 -5.82 17.77 -0.39
CA GLU A 195 -6.75 17.48 0.69
C GLU A 195 -6.41 16.18 1.40
N TRP A 196 -6.02 15.14 0.65
CA TRP A 196 -5.54 13.88 1.20
C TRP A 196 -4.25 14.05 2.02
N THR A 197 -3.24 14.72 1.48
CA THR A 197 -1.95 14.95 2.18
C THR A 197 -2.17 15.75 3.46
N THR A 198 -3.01 16.78 3.40
CA THR A 198 -3.38 17.57 4.59
C THR A 198 -3.96 16.66 5.68
N SER A 199 -4.88 15.77 5.33
CA SER A 199 -5.49 14.84 6.30
C SER A 199 -4.48 13.91 6.97
N ILE A 200 -3.44 13.46 6.25
CA ILE A 200 -2.36 12.64 6.82
C ILE A 200 -1.56 13.42 7.87
N LEU A 201 -1.27 14.69 7.58
CA LEU A 201 -0.49 15.59 8.44
C LEU A 201 -1.31 16.19 9.59
N GLU A 202 -2.62 15.96 9.64
CA GLU A 202 -3.51 16.43 10.71
C GLU A 202 -3.72 15.39 11.82
N ILE A 203 -3.36 14.13 11.59
CA ILE A 203 -3.47 13.06 12.58
C ILE A 203 -2.54 13.35 13.78
N ASP A 204 -3.13 13.46 14.97
CA ASP A 204 -2.46 13.82 16.23
C ASP A 204 -2.12 12.58 17.07
N ASP A 205 -1.28 11.71 16.51
CA ASP A 205 -0.75 10.53 17.20
C ASP A 205 0.79 10.49 17.04
N PRO A 206 1.58 10.38 18.12
CA PRO A 206 3.05 10.42 18.00
C PRO A 206 3.64 9.25 17.21
N HIS A 207 3.04 8.06 17.25
CA HIS A 207 3.51 6.90 16.49
C HIS A 207 3.22 7.06 15.00
N TRP A 208 2.05 7.61 14.65
CA TRP A 208 1.71 8.01 13.30
C TRP A 208 2.73 9.01 12.75
N ARG A 209 2.98 10.10 13.49
CA ARG A 209 3.94 11.13 13.11
C ARG A 209 5.33 10.58 12.89
N ALA A 210 5.81 9.72 13.79
CA ALA A 210 7.10 9.06 13.64
C ALA A 210 7.16 8.29 12.31
N GLN A 211 6.16 7.46 12.01
CA GLN A 211 6.14 6.66 10.80
C GLN A 211 6.00 7.50 9.52
N ILE A 212 5.23 8.58 9.54
CA ILE A 212 5.16 9.52 8.41
C ILE A 212 6.53 10.17 8.17
N LEU A 213 7.22 10.64 9.22
CA LEU A 213 8.54 11.25 9.06
C LEU A 213 9.57 10.24 8.54
N ILE A 214 9.60 9.03 9.09
CA ILE A 214 10.48 7.95 8.60
C ILE A 214 10.18 7.62 7.13
N TRP A 215 8.90 7.52 6.78
CA TRP A 215 8.51 7.24 5.40
C TRP A 215 8.91 8.38 4.46
N LEU A 216 8.80 9.65 4.86
CA LEU A 216 9.26 10.79 4.06
C LEU A 216 10.76 10.72 3.79
N VAL A 217 11.57 10.38 4.81
CA VAL A 217 13.02 10.18 4.64
C VAL A 217 13.30 9.05 3.66
N GLY A 218 12.73 7.86 3.88
CA GLY A 218 12.99 6.70 3.03
C GLY A 218 12.42 6.83 1.61
N SER A 219 11.35 7.61 1.41
CA SER A 219 10.72 7.84 0.11
C SER A 219 11.28 9.02 -0.67
N ALA A 220 12.30 9.72 -0.14
CA ALA A 220 12.85 10.89 -0.80
C ALA A 220 13.28 10.61 -2.25
N ASP A 221 13.98 9.51 -2.49
CA ASP A 221 14.57 9.20 -3.80
C ASP A 221 13.48 8.85 -4.83
N ILE A 222 12.43 8.13 -4.42
CA ILE A 222 11.30 7.84 -5.32
C ILE A 222 10.45 9.08 -5.59
N LEU A 223 10.32 9.99 -4.61
CA LEU A 223 9.63 11.27 -4.79
C LEU A 223 10.45 12.26 -5.61
N LYS A 224 11.77 12.10 -5.69
CA LYS A 224 12.67 12.91 -6.54
C LYS A 224 12.87 12.32 -7.94
N ASP A 225 12.27 11.17 -8.24
CA ASP A 225 12.48 10.40 -9.49
C ASP A 225 13.94 9.93 -9.66
N GLU A 226 14.70 9.84 -8.55
CA GLU A 226 16.05 9.26 -8.51
C GLU A 226 15.98 7.73 -8.47
N LEU A 227 15.01 7.20 -7.74
CA LEU A 227 14.61 5.79 -7.75
C LEU A 227 13.30 5.65 -8.51
N LYS A 228 13.26 4.80 -9.54
CA LYS A 228 12.12 4.73 -10.45
C LYS A 228 11.01 3.82 -9.97
N GLN A 229 11.34 2.77 -9.21
CA GLN A 229 10.46 1.64 -8.95
C GLN A 229 10.60 1.07 -7.54
N PRO A 230 9.50 0.66 -6.87
CA PRO A 230 9.55 0.05 -5.55
C PRO A 230 10.44 -1.20 -5.45
N PHE A 231 10.73 -1.86 -6.59
CA PHE A 231 11.67 -2.97 -6.65
C PHE A 231 13.02 -2.68 -5.98
N ASP A 232 13.51 -1.45 -6.10
CA ASP A 232 14.82 -1.05 -5.60
C ASP A 232 14.82 -0.66 -4.11
N LEU A 233 13.67 -0.73 -3.40
CA LEU A 233 13.53 -0.25 -2.01
C LEU A 233 14.15 -1.15 -0.93
N HIS A 234 14.59 -2.36 -1.28
CA HIS A 234 15.00 -3.38 -0.31
C HIS A 234 16.32 -3.06 0.43
N GLU A 235 17.13 -2.15 -0.09
CA GLU A 235 18.40 -1.73 0.54
C GLU A 235 18.33 -0.33 1.18
N HIS A 236 17.18 0.35 1.11
CA HIS A 236 17.04 1.71 1.65
C HIS A 236 16.99 1.74 3.18
N VAL A 237 17.62 2.77 3.76
CA VAL A 237 17.59 3.07 5.18
C VAL A 237 17.16 4.54 5.36
N PRO A 238 16.04 4.82 6.05
CA PRO A 238 15.12 3.85 6.63
C PRO A 238 14.40 3.04 5.55
N SER A 239 14.07 1.78 5.85
CA SER A 239 13.34 0.95 4.89
C SER A 239 11.89 1.41 4.80
N ILE A 240 11.43 1.57 3.57
CA ILE A 240 10.03 1.84 3.19
C ILE A 240 9.50 0.76 2.24
N GLY A 241 10.23 -0.35 2.12
CA GLY A 241 9.79 -1.51 1.36
C GLY A 241 8.61 -2.19 2.03
N TRP A 242 7.81 -2.88 1.23
CA TRP A 242 6.75 -3.76 1.71
C TRP A 242 6.85 -5.12 1.04
N ASN A 243 6.16 -6.10 1.58
CA ASN A 243 6.12 -7.45 1.04
C ASN A 243 5.65 -7.40 -0.42
N TRP A 244 6.33 -8.14 -1.29
CA TRP A 244 6.06 -8.17 -2.73
C TRP A 244 6.26 -6.84 -3.50
N SER A 245 6.79 -5.77 -2.88
CA SER A 245 7.17 -4.54 -3.59
C SER A 245 8.16 -4.80 -4.75
N TRP A 246 8.95 -5.88 -4.67
CA TRP A 246 9.83 -6.36 -5.74
C TRP A 246 9.10 -6.81 -7.02
N CYS A 247 7.79 -7.04 -6.99
CA CYS A 247 7.01 -7.27 -8.21
C CYS A 247 6.82 -5.98 -9.03
N LEU A 248 7.05 -4.80 -8.44
CA LEU A 248 6.78 -3.50 -9.06
C LEU A 248 8.04 -2.96 -9.73
N LYS A 249 8.33 -3.46 -10.92
CA LYS A 249 9.56 -3.17 -11.69
C LYS A 249 9.39 -2.18 -12.84
N GLY A 250 8.19 -1.62 -13.05
CA GLY A 250 7.93 -0.59 -14.06
C GLY A 250 7.73 -1.09 -15.51
N ASN A 251 8.00 -2.36 -15.78
CA ASN A 251 7.67 -3.05 -17.03
C ASN A 251 6.86 -4.32 -16.72
N PHE A 252 5.61 -4.34 -17.21
CA PHE A 252 4.64 -5.43 -16.99
C PHE A 252 4.18 -6.04 -18.31
N THR A 253 5.02 -5.99 -19.36
CA THR A 253 4.66 -6.50 -20.69
C THR A 253 4.95 -7.99 -20.86
N GLY A 254 5.71 -8.59 -19.95
CA GLY A 254 6.30 -9.93 -20.12
C GLY A 254 7.49 -9.96 -21.08
N ILE A 255 7.85 -8.83 -21.69
CA ILE A 255 8.98 -8.72 -22.62
C ILE A 255 10.18 -8.14 -21.85
N TYR A 256 11.29 -8.87 -21.89
CA TYR A 256 12.52 -8.54 -21.16
C TYR A 256 13.59 -7.88 -22.04
N ASP A 257 13.17 -7.21 -23.09
CA ASP A 257 14.06 -6.38 -23.88
C ASP A 257 14.41 -5.12 -23.08
N GLY A 258 15.71 -4.91 -22.83
CA GLY A 258 16.24 -3.72 -22.12
C GLY A 258 15.96 -2.40 -22.84
N SER A 259 15.40 -2.45 -24.05
CA SER A 259 14.91 -1.27 -24.78
C SER A 259 13.58 -0.72 -24.26
N ILE A 260 12.81 -1.49 -23.46
CA ILE A 260 11.49 -1.06 -22.99
C ILE A 260 11.65 -0.04 -21.85
N PRO A 261 11.17 1.21 -22.03
CA PRO A 261 11.30 2.22 -21.00
C PRO A 261 10.46 1.85 -19.77
N LEU A 262 11.06 1.95 -18.59
CA LEU A 262 10.34 1.83 -17.32
C LEU A 262 9.40 3.02 -17.17
N LYS A 263 8.14 2.74 -16.83
CA LYS A 263 7.15 3.79 -16.58
C LYS A 263 7.35 4.34 -15.17
N PRO A 264 7.39 5.67 -14.96
CA PRO A 264 7.51 6.23 -13.63
C PRO A 264 6.47 5.64 -12.66
N PHE A 265 6.91 5.25 -11.47
CA PHE A 265 6.00 4.62 -10.51
C PHE A 265 4.93 5.62 -10.01
N ILE A 266 5.34 6.85 -9.74
CA ILE A 266 4.48 8.00 -9.37
C ILE A 266 4.62 9.05 -10.46
N SER A 267 3.52 9.74 -10.80
CA SER A 267 3.58 10.83 -11.77
C SER A 267 4.31 12.06 -11.17
N ASN A 268 5.05 12.78 -12.00
CA ASN A 268 5.72 14.02 -11.58
C ASN A 268 4.74 15.06 -11.04
N MET A 269 3.51 15.09 -11.57
CA MET A 269 2.46 15.99 -11.09
C MET A 269 2.03 15.64 -9.67
N ASN A 270 1.79 14.35 -9.36
CA ASN A 270 1.39 13.93 -8.03
C ASN A 270 2.53 14.08 -7.02
N SER A 271 3.76 13.73 -7.39
CA SER A 271 4.93 13.93 -6.55
C SER A 271 5.14 15.42 -6.21
N SER A 272 5.08 16.30 -7.21
CA SER A 272 5.20 17.75 -6.98
C SER A 272 4.08 18.31 -6.12
N ALA A 273 2.83 17.89 -6.34
CA ALA A 273 1.69 18.31 -5.52
C ALA A 273 1.84 17.85 -4.06
N PHE A 274 2.26 16.60 -3.84
CA PHE A 274 2.51 16.06 -2.51
C PHE A 274 3.61 16.84 -1.79
N LYS A 275 4.78 17.00 -2.42
CA LYS A 275 5.91 17.77 -1.86
C LYS A 275 5.53 19.21 -1.57
N SER A 276 4.71 19.83 -2.40
CA SER A 276 4.22 21.21 -2.17
C SER A 276 3.44 21.31 -0.87
N VAL A 277 2.53 20.37 -0.59
CA VAL A 277 1.74 20.38 0.65
C VAL A 277 2.58 20.04 1.87
N ILE A 278 3.55 19.13 1.75
CA ILE A 278 4.51 18.85 2.82
C ILE A 278 5.27 20.12 3.21
N ARG A 279 5.82 20.87 2.24
CA ARG A 279 6.52 22.15 2.50
C ARG A 279 5.62 23.22 3.10
N GLU A 280 4.36 23.27 2.67
CA GLU A 280 3.39 24.26 3.17
C GLU A 280 3.01 24.00 4.62
N ILE A 281 2.78 22.74 4.99
CA ILE A 281 2.19 22.37 6.28
C ILE A 281 3.27 22.02 7.31
N LEU A 282 4.29 21.27 6.91
CA LEU A 282 5.34 20.77 7.80
C LEU A 282 6.49 21.77 7.92
N ILE A 283 6.15 23.03 8.18
CA ILE A 283 7.10 24.10 8.52
C ILE A 283 7.74 23.86 9.89
N ASP A 284 8.85 24.53 10.18
CA ASP A 284 9.68 24.36 11.38
C ASP A 284 8.88 24.27 12.70
N ASP A 285 7.85 25.10 12.89
CA ASP A 285 7.02 25.07 14.11
C ASP A 285 6.20 23.77 14.24
N LYS A 286 5.61 23.27 13.14
CA LYS A 286 4.83 22.03 13.17
C LYS A 286 5.74 20.82 13.26
N LEU A 287 6.86 20.82 12.53
CA LEU A 287 7.87 19.78 12.61
C LEU A 287 8.48 19.68 14.01
N GLY A 288 8.82 20.82 14.62
CA GLY A 288 9.30 20.87 16.01
C GLY A 288 8.30 20.28 16.99
N LYS A 289 7.01 20.60 16.86
CA LYS A 289 5.93 19.98 17.68
C LYS A 289 5.83 18.48 17.48
N TRP A 290 6.03 17.99 16.25
CA TRP A 290 6.03 16.56 15.97
C TRP A 290 7.21 15.87 16.64
N ILE A 291 8.43 16.38 16.46
CA ILE A 291 9.65 15.87 17.09
C ILE A 291 9.51 15.86 18.62
N ASP A 292 8.98 16.94 19.20
CA ASP A 292 8.70 17.04 20.64
C ASP A 292 7.73 15.94 21.09
N SER A 293 6.64 15.71 20.34
CA SER A 293 5.66 14.67 20.67
C SER A 293 6.26 13.25 20.61
N ILE A 294 7.12 12.99 19.62
CA ILE A 294 7.83 11.71 19.43
C ILE A 294 8.83 11.50 20.57
N SER A 295 9.59 12.55 20.95
CA SER A 295 10.63 12.46 21.99
C SER A 295 10.12 12.13 23.39
N ARG A 296 8.82 12.32 23.64
CA ARG A 296 8.16 12.00 24.91
C ARG A 296 7.88 10.50 25.07
N ILE A 297 7.97 9.73 23.99
CA ILE A 297 7.78 8.27 24.00
C ILE A 297 9.14 7.60 23.87
N GLU A 298 9.55 6.86 24.91
CA GLU A 298 10.92 6.36 25.06
C GLU A 298 11.40 5.52 23.88
N HIS A 299 10.62 4.53 23.43
CA HIS A 299 11.03 3.67 22.31
C HIS A 299 11.08 4.44 20.98
N LEU A 300 10.16 5.37 20.73
CA LEU A 300 10.22 6.21 19.53
C LEU A 300 11.42 7.15 19.55
N LYS A 301 11.74 7.72 20.72
CA LYS A 301 12.93 8.55 20.90
C LYS A 301 14.20 7.80 20.56
N LEU A 302 14.30 6.54 21.00
CA LEU A 302 15.48 5.70 20.79
C LEU A 302 15.58 5.15 19.37
N GLU A 303 14.46 4.77 18.77
CA GLU A 303 14.44 4.01 17.51
C GLU A 303 14.09 4.86 16.28
N ALA A 304 13.18 5.84 16.38
CA ALA A 304 12.70 6.62 15.23
C ALA A 304 13.51 7.90 15.01
N LEU A 305 13.71 8.71 16.07
CA LEU A 305 14.37 10.02 15.94
C LEU A 305 15.74 10.00 15.26
N PRO A 306 16.62 8.98 15.46
CA PRO A 306 17.91 8.93 14.76
C PRO A 306 17.79 8.87 13.23
N PHE A 307 16.63 8.49 12.70
CA PHE A 307 16.36 8.34 11.27
C PHE A 307 15.49 9.46 10.69
N ILE A 308 15.06 10.42 11.52
CA ILE A 308 14.24 11.59 11.14
C ILE A 308 15.13 12.83 10.91
N VAL A 309 16.45 12.66 10.93
CA VAL A 309 17.42 13.73 10.68
C VAL A 309 17.27 14.22 9.23
N ASP A 310 17.46 15.53 9.02
CA ASP A 310 17.45 16.18 7.71
C ASP A 310 16.13 16.13 6.92
N VAL A 311 14.99 15.83 7.56
CA VAL A 311 13.67 15.93 6.92
C VAL A 311 13.43 17.31 6.29
N GLU A 312 13.96 18.36 6.92
CA GLU A 312 13.90 19.76 6.44
C GLU A 312 14.62 19.96 5.09
N HIS A 313 15.55 19.08 4.73
CA HIS A 313 16.34 19.16 3.49
C HIS A 313 15.79 18.28 2.36
N LEU A 314 14.74 17.49 2.62
CA LEU A 314 14.21 16.56 1.64
C LEU A 314 13.40 17.25 0.54
N TYR A 315 12.81 18.41 0.84
CA TYR A 315 11.86 19.08 -0.04
C TYR A 315 12.12 20.57 -0.15
#